data_AF-A0A7V0QJJ0-F1
#
_entry.id   AF-A0A7V0QJJ0-F1
#
_cell.length_a   1.000
_cell.length_b   1.000
_cell.length_c   1.000
_cell.angle_alpha   90.00
_cell.angle_beta   90.00
_cell.angle_gamma   90.00
#
_symmetry.space_group_name_H-M   'P 1'
#
loop_
_entity.id
_entity.type
_entity.pdbx_description
1 polymer ?
#
loop_
_entity_poly.entity_id
_entity_poly.type
_entity_poly.pdbx_seq_one_letter_code
_entity_poly.pdbx_strand_id
1 'polypeptide(L)'
;MAFGTYEHDTMQIFQKLVKPGMTVVDVRAHVGFYTLLAVRLVGTNERVYAFEPNPEVYEILIRNIKMNGYQDIVRVRAVPKGVSNQRRVVSLCVPSEKSGEASFYSQESTDVMHVEVETLTLNEFFLGG
;
A
#
# COMPACT_ATOMS: atom_id res chain seq x y z
N MET A 1 -16.78 -12.69 2.93
CA MET A 1 -17.18 -11.33 3.35
C MET A 1 -16.75 -11.14 4.79
N ALA A 2 -15.64 -10.43 5.02
CA ALA A 2 -15.07 -10.21 6.36
C ALA A 2 -15.54 -8.86 6.90
N PHE A 3 -16.11 -8.89 8.10
CA PHE A 3 -16.80 -7.81 8.77
C PHE A 3 -15.81 -6.78 9.37
N GLY A 4 -15.81 -5.55 8.85
CA GLY A 4 -15.97 -4.29 9.60
C GLY A 4 -15.08 -3.93 10.81
N THR A 5 -14.05 -4.69 11.19
CA THR A 5 -13.30 -4.45 12.45
C THR A 5 -11.77 -4.57 12.31
N TYR A 6 -11.21 -4.32 11.13
CA TYR A 6 -9.76 -4.11 11.03
C TYR A 6 -9.43 -2.72 11.59
N GLU A 7 -8.68 -2.68 12.70
CA GLU A 7 -8.09 -1.47 13.31
C GLU A 7 -9.03 -0.26 13.44
N HIS A 8 -10.18 -0.43 14.12
CA HIS A 8 -11.17 0.64 14.25
C HIS A 8 -10.59 1.97 14.77
N ASP A 9 -9.74 1.92 15.79
CA ASP A 9 -9.13 3.11 16.39
C ASP A 9 -8.15 3.80 15.42
N THR A 10 -7.31 3.02 14.73
CA THR A 10 -6.39 3.55 13.70
C THR A 10 -7.17 4.19 12.55
N MET A 11 -8.26 3.55 12.10
CA MET A 11 -9.14 4.09 11.08
C MET A 11 -9.76 5.42 11.51
N GLN A 12 -10.27 5.51 12.75
CA GLN A 12 -10.83 6.75 13.28
C GLN A 12 -9.79 7.87 13.35
N ILE A 13 -8.58 7.56 13.81
CA ILE A 13 -7.47 8.52 13.87
C ILE A 13 -7.13 8.98 12.44
N PHE A 14 -7.00 8.05 11.49
CA PHE A 14 -6.72 8.36 10.10
C PHE A 14 -7.76 9.31 9.49
N GLN A 15 -9.04 9.03 9.71
CA GLN A 15 -10.16 9.90 9.28
C GLN A 15 -10.11 11.31 9.91
N LYS A 16 -9.61 11.42 11.14
CA LYS A 16 -9.44 12.71 11.82
C LYS A 16 -8.22 13.47 11.33
N LEU A 17 -7.16 12.77 10.90
CA LEU A 17 -5.89 13.38 10.49
C LEU A 17 -5.90 13.81 9.02
N VAL A 18 -6.42 12.97 8.11
CA VAL A 18 -6.45 13.29 6.68
C VAL A 18 -7.50 14.36 6.43
N LYS A 19 -7.11 15.43 5.73
CA LYS A 19 -7.97 16.56 5.38
C LYS A 19 -8.01 16.78 3.86
N PRO A 20 -9.07 17.43 3.37
CA PRO A 20 -9.10 17.89 1.99
C PRO A 20 -7.87 18.75 1.64
N GLY A 21 -7.31 18.56 0.45
CA GLY A 21 -6.10 19.28 -0.01
C GLY A 21 -4.78 18.63 0.41
N MET A 22 -4.81 17.44 1.02
CA MET A 22 -3.60 16.71 1.40
C MET A 22 -3.19 15.69 0.34
N THR A 23 -1.88 15.55 0.15
CA THR A 23 -1.29 14.37 -0.51
C THR A 23 -1.02 13.28 0.52
N VAL A 24 -1.39 12.04 0.20
CA VAL A 24 -1.19 10.87 1.09
C VAL A 24 -0.21 9.88 0.47
N VAL A 25 0.68 9.35 1.30
CA VAL A 25 1.59 8.25 0.97
C VAL A 25 1.25 7.05 1.84
N ASP A 26 0.71 6.00 1.23
CA ASP A 26 0.34 4.73 1.86
C ASP A 26 1.46 3.71 1.62
N VAL A 27 2.18 3.34 2.69
CA VAL A 27 3.35 2.46 2.64
C VAL A 27 2.96 1.07 3.13
N ARG A 28 3.05 0.06 2.25
CA ARG A 28 2.44 -1.28 2.38
C ARG A 28 0.91 -1.19 2.24
N ALA A 29 0.50 -0.64 1.10
CA ALA A 29 -0.90 -0.42 0.77
C ALA A 29 -1.74 -1.71 0.75
N HIS A 30 -1.11 -2.87 0.64
CA HIS A 30 -1.76 -4.18 0.62
C HIS A 30 -2.89 -4.19 -0.42
N VAL A 31 -4.09 -4.69 -0.08
CA VAL A 31 -5.26 -4.67 -0.97
C VAL A 31 -5.93 -3.29 -1.11
N GLY A 32 -5.38 -2.23 -0.52
CA GLY A 32 -5.79 -0.84 -0.75
C GLY A 32 -6.83 -0.28 0.21
N PHE A 33 -6.98 -0.83 1.43
CA PHE A 33 -7.96 -0.33 2.41
C PHE A 33 -7.71 1.15 2.76
N TYR A 34 -6.49 1.48 3.21
CA TYR A 34 -6.14 2.87 3.56
C TYR A 34 -5.97 3.76 2.33
N THR A 35 -5.47 3.21 1.22
CA THR A 35 -5.44 3.90 -0.08
C THR A 35 -6.83 4.41 -0.48
N LEU A 36 -7.84 3.54 -0.48
CA LEU A 36 -9.21 3.92 -0.85
C LEU A 36 -9.88 4.83 0.18
N LEU A 37 -9.57 4.65 1.46
CA LEU A 37 -10.02 5.56 2.51
C LEU A 37 -9.41 6.97 2.32
N ALA A 38 -8.11 7.06 2.03
CA ALA A 38 -7.42 8.32 1.77
C ALA A 38 -8.05 9.05 0.58
N VAL A 39 -8.30 8.33 -0.52
CA VAL A 39 -8.95 8.87 -1.72
C VAL A 39 -10.29 9.54 -1.41
N ARG A 40 -11.08 8.97 -0.49
CA ARG A 40 -12.36 9.57 -0.07
C ARG A 40 -12.21 10.83 0.77
N LEU A 41 -11.08 11.01 1.44
CA LEU A 41 -10.87 12.07 2.43
C LEU A 41 -10.10 13.28 1.88
N VAL A 42 -9.17 13.07 0.94
CA VAL A 42 -8.29 14.14 0.41
C VAL A 42 -9.00 15.12 -0.53
N GLY A 43 -10.17 14.77 -1.07
CA GLY A 43 -10.92 15.64 -1.97
C GLY A 43 -10.38 15.65 -3.42
N THR A 44 -10.89 16.56 -4.25
CA THR A 44 -10.64 16.58 -5.70
C THR A 44 -9.23 17.06 -6.06
N ASN A 45 -8.69 16.54 -7.16
CA ASN A 45 -7.37 16.88 -7.73
C ASN A 45 -6.14 16.55 -6.86
N GLU A 46 -6.34 15.94 -5.70
CA GLU A 46 -5.26 15.52 -4.81
C GLU A 46 -4.61 14.20 -5.24
N ARG A 47 -3.53 13.83 -4.53
CA ARG A 47 -2.69 12.68 -4.87
C ARG A 47 -2.62 11.66 -3.75
N VAL A 48 -2.73 10.40 -4.12
CA VAL A 48 -2.49 9.27 -3.22
C VAL A 48 -1.47 8.34 -3.87
N TYR A 49 -0.37 8.08 -3.17
CA TYR A 49 0.69 7.18 -3.60
C TYR A 49 0.64 5.90 -2.77
N ALA A 50 0.45 4.76 -3.42
CA ALA A 50 0.24 3.47 -2.75
C ALA A 50 1.39 2.51 -3.08
N PHE A 51 2.24 2.22 -2.11
CA PHE A 51 3.40 1.35 -2.28
C PHE A 51 3.08 -0.07 -1.81
N GLU A 52 3.14 -1.05 -2.70
CA GLU A 52 2.97 -2.46 -2.37
C GLU A 52 4.01 -3.32 -3.12
N PRO A 53 4.99 -3.91 -2.42
CA PRO A 53 6.03 -4.71 -3.05
C PRO A 53 5.58 -6.11 -3.49
N ASN A 54 4.57 -6.72 -2.85
CA ASN A 54 4.14 -8.07 -3.22
C ASN A 54 3.38 -8.03 -4.57
N PRO A 55 3.88 -8.69 -5.63
CA PRO A 55 3.28 -8.61 -6.97
C PRO A 55 1.84 -9.13 -7.01
N GLU A 56 1.50 -10.20 -6.28
CA GLU A 56 0.15 -10.75 -6.27
C GLU A 56 -0.84 -9.80 -5.58
N VAL A 57 -0.41 -9.21 -4.46
CA VAL A 57 -1.23 -8.24 -3.73
C VAL A 57 -1.33 -6.92 -4.48
N TYR A 58 -0.27 -6.51 -5.17
CA TYR A 58 -0.25 -5.33 -6.03
C TYR A 58 -1.27 -5.44 -7.17
N GLU A 59 -1.43 -6.62 -7.78
CA GLU A 59 -2.48 -6.85 -8.78
C GLU A 59 -3.89 -6.67 -8.19
N ILE A 60 -4.11 -7.11 -6.95
CA ILE A 60 -5.38 -6.90 -6.24
C ILE A 60 -5.59 -5.41 -5.94
N LEU A 61 -4.54 -4.71 -5.48
CA LEU A 61 -4.56 -3.27 -5.23
C LEU A 61 -5.00 -2.48 -6.47
N ILE A 62 -4.38 -2.75 -7.63
CA ILE A 62 -4.72 -2.12 -8.91
C ILE A 62 -6.18 -2.36 -9.27
N ARG A 63 -6.65 -3.61 -9.15
CA ARG A 63 -8.05 -3.96 -9.41
C ARG A 63 -8.99 -3.19 -8.49
N ASN A 64 -8.69 -3.13 -7.20
CA ASN A 64 -9.50 -2.42 -6.21
C ASN A 64 -9.54 -0.91 -6.48
N ILE A 65 -8.41 -0.28 -6.80
CA ILE A 65 -8.35 1.13 -7.20
C ILE A 65 -9.22 1.38 -8.44
N LYS A 66 -9.10 0.51 -9.46
CA LYS A 66 -9.87 0.64 -10.71
C LYS A 66 -11.37 0.45 -10.50
N MET A 67 -11.79 -0.55 -9.74
CA MET A 67 -13.21 -0.85 -9.46
C MET A 67 -13.92 0.28 -8.70
N ASN A 68 -13.19 1.05 -7.90
CA ASN A 68 -13.77 2.13 -7.10
C ASN A 68 -13.93 3.47 -7.87
N GLY A 69 -13.42 3.57 -9.10
CA GLY A 69 -13.81 4.65 -10.03
C GLY A 69 -13.36 6.06 -9.67
N TYR A 70 -12.40 6.24 -8.76
CA TYR A 70 -11.96 7.57 -8.30
C TYR A 70 -10.97 8.28 -9.23
N GLN A 71 -10.66 7.71 -10.39
CA GLN A 71 -9.58 8.18 -11.26
C GLN A 71 -9.81 9.60 -11.80
N ASP A 72 -11.08 10.00 -11.94
CA ASP A 72 -11.47 11.34 -12.39
C ASP A 72 -11.50 12.38 -11.25
N ILE A 73 -11.34 11.93 -10.00
CA ILE A 73 -11.49 12.75 -8.79
C ILE A 73 -10.15 12.91 -8.08
N VAL A 74 -9.40 11.81 -7.90
CA VAL A 74 -8.14 11.74 -7.16
C VAL A 74 -7.11 11.00 -7.99
N ARG A 75 -5.89 11.54 -8.05
CA ARG A 75 -4.77 10.91 -8.77
C ARG A 75 -4.13 9.84 -7.88
N VAL A 76 -4.54 8.60 -8.09
CA VAL A 76 -3.96 7.45 -7.39
C VAL A 76 -2.81 6.87 -8.21
N ARG A 77 -1.62 6.78 -7.63
CA ARG A 77 -0.46 6.10 -8.22
C ARG A 77 -0.04 4.94 -7.35
N ALA A 78 -0.35 3.73 -7.79
CA ALA A 78 0.20 2.52 -7.20
C ALA A 78 1.64 2.31 -7.67
N VAL A 79 2.51 1.81 -6.79
CA VAL A 79 3.93 1.58 -7.03
C VAL A 79 4.30 0.17 -6.56
N PRO A 80 4.78 -0.71 -7.45
CA PRO A 80 5.09 -2.11 -7.12
C PRO A 80 6.48 -2.23 -6.44
N LYS A 81 6.71 -1.43 -5.39
CA LYS A 81 8.00 -1.33 -4.69
C LYS A 81 7.80 -1.11 -3.21
N GLY A 82 8.73 -1.61 -2.41
CA GLY A 82 8.78 -1.33 -0.98
C GLY A 82 9.42 0.03 -0.69
N VAL A 83 9.04 0.66 0.42
CA VAL A 83 9.73 1.86 0.92
C VAL A 83 10.75 1.43 1.97
N SER A 84 11.97 1.94 1.84
CA SER A 84 13.15 1.61 2.63
C SER A 84 14.01 2.86 2.82
N ASN A 85 15.03 2.80 3.67
CA ASN A 85 16.02 3.87 3.81
C ASN A 85 17.08 3.88 2.69
N GLN A 86 17.04 2.91 1.79
CA GLN A 86 17.97 2.75 0.67
C GLN A 86 17.33 1.91 -0.42
N ARG A 87 17.75 2.13 -1.67
CA ARG A 87 17.39 1.29 -2.81
C ARG A 87 18.14 -0.04 -2.75
N ARG A 88 17.39 -1.13 -2.79
CA ARG A 88 17.91 -2.50 -2.83
C ARG A 88 16.85 -3.48 -3.30
N VAL A 89 17.29 -4.63 -3.80
CA VAL A 89 16.44 -5.81 -3.94
C VAL A 89 16.49 -6.57 -2.61
N VAL A 90 15.34 -6.99 -2.10
CA VAL A 90 15.22 -7.78 -0.87
C VAL A 90 14.30 -8.97 -1.08
N SER A 91 14.53 -10.04 -0.33
CA SER A 91 13.62 -11.18 -0.27
C SER A 91 12.45 -10.88 0.67
N LEU A 92 11.25 -10.84 0.13
CA LEU A 92 10.00 -10.77 0.88
C LEU A 92 9.54 -12.20 1.19
N CYS A 93 9.28 -12.49 2.48
CA CYS A 93 8.72 -13.77 2.88
C CYS A 93 7.19 -13.69 2.78
N VAL A 94 6.60 -14.54 1.93
CA VAL A 94 5.15 -14.64 1.71
C VAL A 94 4.69 -16.01 2.20
N PRO A 95 3.82 -16.09 3.23
CA PRO A 95 3.29 -17.37 3.69
C PRO A 95 2.52 -18.06 2.55
N SER A 96 2.82 -19.34 2.29
CA SER A 96 2.23 -20.11 1.18
C SER A 96 0.69 -20.19 1.24
N GLU A 97 0.11 -20.15 2.44
CA GLU A 97 -1.35 -20.25 2.65
C GLU A 97 -2.02 -18.93 3.10
N LYS A 98 -1.25 -17.87 3.35
CA LYS A 98 -1.77 -16.57 3.83
C LYS A 98 -1.12 -15.41 3.09
N SER A 99 -1.70 -15.05 1.95
CA SER A 99 -1.27 -13.92 1.12
C SER A 99 -1.29 -12.54 1.82
N GLY A 100 -1.89 -12.44 3.03
CA GLY A 100 -2.03 -11.20 3.78
C GLY A 100 -0.92 -10.84 4.77
N GLU A 101 0.02 -11.75 5.06
CA GLU A 101 1.03 -11.58 6.13
C GLU A 101 2.47 -11.54 5.56
N ALA A 102 2.67 -10.87 4.43
CA ALA A 102 4.01 -10.73 3.86
C ALA A 102 4.91 -9.89 4.77
N SER A 103 6.11 -10.38 5.11
CA SER A 103 7.03 -9.73 6.05
C SER A 103 8.47 -9.72 5.52
N PHE A 104 9.23 -8.67 5.83
CA PHE A 104 10.67 -8.61 5.59
C PHE A 104 11.48 -9.33 6.68
N TYR A 105 10.83 -9.81 7.74
CA TYR A 105 11.43 -10.57 8.81
C TYR A 105 11.22 -12.06 8.56
N SER A 106 12.28 -12.86 8.63
CA SER A 106 12.19 -14.31 8.55
C SER A 106 11.43 -14.84 9.77
N GLN A 107 10.28 -15.48 9.56
CA GLN A 107 9.71 -16.39 10.56
C GLN A 107 10.21 -17.81 10.27
N GLU A 108 10.51 -18.57 11.32
CA GLU A 108 10.82 -20.01 11.28
C GLU A 108 9.56 -20.85 10.98
N SER A 109 8.84 -20.53 9.91
CA SER A 109 7.72 -21.32 9.39
C SER A 109 8.18 -22.12 8.17
N THR A 110 7.85 -23.39 8.11
CA THR A 110 8.38 -24.36 7.13
C THR A 110 7.93 -24.16 5.69
N ASP A 111 6.92 -23.33 5.43
CA ASP A 111 6.37 -23.07 4.09
C ASP A 111 6.21 -21.56 3.80
N VAL A 112 7.34 -20.89 3.51
CA VAL A 112 7.37 -19.49 3.05
C VAL A 112 7.92 -19.43 1.63
N MET A 113 7.19 -18.75 0.75
CA MET A 113 7.68 -18.39 -0.58
C MET A 113 8.52 -17.12 -0.47
N HIS A 114 9.68 -17.13 -1.13
CA HIS A 114 10.56 -15.98 -1.21
C HIS A 114 10.33 -15.27 -2.55
N VAL A 115 9.93 -14.00 -2.49
CA VAL A 115 9.75 -13.16 -3.68
C VAL A 115 10.75 -12.01 -3.62
N GLU A 116 11.54 -11.83 -4.67
CA GLU A 116 12.44 -10.68 -4.78
C GLU A 116 11.66 -9.43 -5.14
N VAL A 117 11.83 -8.38 -4.34
CA VAL A 117 11.14 -7.10 -4.53
C VAL A 117 12.12 -5.95 -4.46
N GLU A 118 11.91 -4.96 -5.32
CA GLU A 118 12.67 -3.71 -5.26
C GLU A 118 12.16 -2.81 -4.14
N THR A 119 13.09 -2.12 -3.50
CA THR A 119 12.80 -1.05 -2.53
C THR A 119 13.43 0.27 -2.96
N LEU A 120 12.89 1.38 -2.46
CA LEU A 120 13.38 2.74 -2.71
C LEU A 120 13.17 3.65 -1.49
N THR A 121 13.81 4.80 -1.50
CA THR A 121 13.52 5.89 -0.55
C THR A 121 12.42 6.82 -1.09
N LEU A 122 11.63 7.43 -0.22
CA LEU A 122 10.67 8.47 -0.63
C LEU A 122 11.37 9.66 -1.31
N ASN A 123 12.59 10.00 -0.88
CA ASN A 123 13.38 11.06 -1.52
C ASN A 123 13.66 10.74 -2.99
N GLU A 124 14.14 9.54 -3.31
CA GLU A 124 14.34 9.14 -4.72
C GLU A 124 13.04 9.20 -5.52
N PHE A 125 11.91 8.80 -4.93
CA PHE A 125 10.63 8.80 -5.63
C PHE A 125 10.10 10.21 -5.93
N PHE A 126 10.28 11.16 -5.02
CA PHE A 126 9.73 12.53 -5.16
C PHE A 126 10.73 13.54 -5.74
N LEU A 127 12.03 13.34 -5.56
CA LEU A 127 13.08 14.29 -5.96
C LEU A 127 13.95 13.80 -7.11
N GLY A 128 13.93 12.50 -7.41
CA GLY A 128 14.80 11.86 -8.41
C GLY A 128 14.20 11.76 -9.82
N GLY A 129 13.27 12.65 -10.18
CA GLY A 129 12.62 12.72 -11.50
C GLY A 129 13.04 13.94 -12.30
#